data_AF-A0A937CA35-F1
#
_entry.id   AF-A0A937CA35-F1
#
_cell.length_a   1.000
_cell.length_b   1.000
_cell.length_c   1.000
_cell.angle_alpha   90.00
_cell.angle_beta   90.00
_cell.angle_gamma   90.00
#
_symmetry.space_group_name_H-M   'P 1'
#
loop_
_entity.id
_entity.type
_entity.pdbx_description
1 polymer ?
#
loop_
_entity_poly.entity_id
_entity_poly.type
_entity_poly.pdbx_seq_one_letter_code
_entity_poly.pdbx_strand_id
1 'polypeptide(L)' 'MIQQVFYENGKEISGKGWRENGKLYMSFVMKGGRRYGLFNANLCYSLVKEDIK' A
#
# COMPACT_ATOMS: atom_id res chain seq x y z
N MET A 1 -4.04 0.17 -10.80
CA MET A 1 -3.44 0.27 -9.43
C MET A 1 -2.17 1.11 -9.45
N ILE A 2 -1.94 1.97 -8.46
CA ILE A 2 -0.74 2.83 -8.38
C ILE A 2 0.05 2.48 -7.12
N GLN A 3 1.37 2.36 -7.23
CA GLN A 3 2.26 2.10 -6.11
C GLN A 3 3.54 2.92 -6.18
N GLN A 4 4.05 3.30 -5.02
CA GLN A 4 5.30 4.00 -4.84
C GLN A 4 6.09 3.33 -3.72
N VAL A 5 7.33 2.95 -4.02
CA VAL A 5 8.25 2.31 -3.08
C VAL A 5 9.51 3.16 -3.00
N PHE A 6 9.94 3.44 -1.78
CA PHE A 6 11.14 4.19 -1.50
C PHE A 6 12.26 3.23 -1.12
N TYR A 7 13.43 3.49 -1.69
CA TYR A 7 14.65 2.70 -1.45
C TYR A 7 15.74 3.60 -0.88
N GLU A 8 16.51 3.07 0.06
CA GLU A 8 17.72 3.67 0.60
C GLU A 8 18.81 2.60 0.60
N ASN A 9 19.97 2.90 0.00
CA ASN A 9 21.09 1.95 -0.11
C ASN A 9 20.70 0.58 -0.71
N GLY A 10 19.82 0.59 -1.71
CA GLY A 10 19.31 -0.63 -2.36
C GLY A 10 18.32 -1.44 -1.53
N LYS A 11 17.93 -0.96 -0.34
CA LYS A 11 16.92 -1.59 0.51
C LYS A 11 15.63 -0.78 0.51
N GLU A 12 14.51 -1.47 0.41
CA GLU A 12 13.19 -0.88 0.58
C GLU A 12 13.06 -0.32 2.01
N ILE A 13 12.62 0.95 2.15
CA ILE A 13 12.41 1.60 3.44
C ILE A 13 10.94 1.86 3.75
N SER A 14 10.13 2.11 2.73
CA SER A 14 8.69 2.33 2.87
C SER A 14 8.00 2.21 1.52
N GLY A 15 6.69 2.02 1.55
CA GLY A 15 5.90 2.02 0.33
C GLY A 15 4.45 2.33 0.61
N LYS A 16 3.79 2.92 -0.38
CA LYS A 16 2.36 3.20 -0.38
C LYS A 16 1.75 2.80 -1.71
N GLY A 17 0.53 2.30 -1.68
CA GLY A 17 -0.16 1.86 -2.87
C GLY A 17 -1.67 1.95 -2.72
N TRP A 18 -2.31 2.34 -3.81
CA TRP A 18 -3.74 2.56 -3.90
C TRP A 18 -4.36 1.73 -5.02
N ARG A 19 -5.54 1.21 -4.72
CA ARG A 19 -6.46 0.60 -5.68
C ARG A 19 -6.99 1.69 -6.62
N GLU A 20 -7.57 1.28 -7.74
CA GLU A 20 -8.14 2.20 -8.73
C GLU A 20 -9.27 3.05 -8.15
N ASN A 21 -10.00 2.51 -7.17
CA ASN A 21 -10.99 3.26 -6.39
C ASN A 21 -10.38 4.12 -5.27
N GLY A 22 -9.08 4.41 -5.30
CA GLY A 22 -8.40 5.27 -4.33
C GLY A 22 -8.19 4.64 -2.93
N LYS A 23 -8.67 3.42 -2.68
CA LYS A 23 -8.47 2.75 -1.39
C LYS A 23 -7.03 2.27 -1.22
N LEU A 24 -6.50 2.42 -0.02
CA LEU A 24 -5.17 1.94 0.33
C LEU A 24 -5.13 0.40 0.24
N TYR A 25 -4.18 -0.16 -0.51
CA TYR A 25 -3.89 -1.61 -0.49
C TYR A 25 -2.55 -1.92 0.16
N MET A 26 -1.66 -0.93 0.20
CA MET A 26 -0.30 -1.05 0.73
C MET A 26 0.10 0.25 1.41
N SER A 27 0.64 0.16 2.61
CA SER A 27 1.25 1.26 3.35
C SER A 27 2.10 0.68 4.46
N PHE A 28 3.41 0.65 4.27
CA PHE A 28 4.34 0.05 5.21
C PHE A 28 5.61 0.87 5.38
N VAL A 29 6.32 0.61 6.48
CA VAL A 29 7.66 1.10 6.78
C VAL A 29 8.55 -0.04 7.27
N MET A 30 9.83 0.00 6.95
CA MET A 30 10.83 -0.93 7.44
C MET A 30 11.50 -0.34 8.69
N LYS A 31 11.49 -1.08 9.79
CA LYS A 31 12.18 -0.72 11.04
C LYS A 31 12.93 -1.93 11.58
N GLY A 32 14.24 -1.79 11.81
CA GLY A 32 15.06 -2.90 12.32
C GLY A 32 15.00 -4.16 11.45
N GLY A 33 14.89 -4.01 10.13
CA GLY A 33 14.77 -5.14 9.19
C GLY A 33 13.39 -5.80 9.12
N ARG A 34 12.40 -5.35 9.91
CA ARG A 34 11.03 -5.86 9.87
C ARG A 34 10.09 -4.86 9.20
N ARG A 35 9.16 -5.38 8.39
CA ARG A 35 8.08 -4.60 7.78
C ARG A 35 6.95 -4.38 8.78
N TYR A 36 6.50 -3.13 8.91
CA TYR A 36 5.35 -2.74 9.73
C TYR A 36 4.31 -2.05 8.87
N GLY A 37 3.04 -2.38 9.08
CA GLY A 37 1.91 -1.77 8.37
C GLY A 37 1.21 -2.73 7.42
N LEU A 38 0.48 -2.16 6.48
CA LEU A 38 -0.36 -2.87 5.53
C LEU A 38 0.47 -3.29 4.31
N PHE A 39 0.49 -4.58 3.99
CA PHE A 39 1.14 -5.09 2.78
C PHE A 39 0.28 -6.16 2.13
N ASN A 40 -0.09 -5.95 0.87
CA ASN A 40 -0.90 -6.86 0.07
C ASN A 40 -2.24 -7.28 0.72
N ALA A 41 -2.93 -6.33 1.36
CA ALA A 41 -4.20 -6.63 2.00
C ALA A 41 -5.35 -6.68 1.00
N ASN A 42 -6.18 -7.73 1.12
CA ASN A 42 -7.42 -7.86 0.38
C ASN A 42 -8.55 -7.06 1.04
N LEU A 43 -9.50 -6.61 0.23
CA LEU A 43 -10.71 -5.98 0.75
C LEU A 43 -11.62 -7.07 1.32
N CYS A 44 -12.15 -6.87 2.52
CA CYS A 44 -13.19 -7.75 3.07
C CYS A 44 -14.49 -7.69 2.27
N TYR A 45 -14.75 -6.54 1.62
CA TYR A 45 -15.87 -6.32 0.72
C TYR A 45 -15.50 -5.25 -0.31
N SER A 46 -15.99 -5.39 -1.54
CA SER A 46 -15.84 -4.39 -2.60
C SER A 46 -17.21 -3.98 -3.12
N LEU A 47 -17.37 -2.69 -3.40
CA LEU A 47 -18.54 -2.16 -4.09
C LEU A 47 -18.19 -2.01 -5.57
N VAL A 48 -19.06 -2.52 -6.45
CA VAL A 48 -18.82 -2.54 -7.91
C VAL A 48 -18.88 -1.13 -8.52
N LYS A 49 -19.57 -0.18 -7.87
CA LYS A 49 -19.69 1.22 -8.28
C LYS A 49 -19.54 2.11 -7.05
N GLU A 50 -18.30 2.46 -6.73
CA GLU A 50 -17.99 3.39 -5.65
C GLU A 50 -17.45 4.68 -6.27
N ASP A 51 -18.28 5.73 -6.28
CA ASP A 51 -17.86 7.04 -6.74
C ASP A 51 -17.07 7.75 -5.63
N ILE A 52 -15.82 8.08 -5.92
CA ILE A 52 -14.96 8.88 -5.04
C ILE A 52 -15.43 10.34 -5.19
N LYS A 53 -15.98 10.90 -4.11
CA LYS A 53 -16.52 12.28 -4.09
C LYS A 53 -15.42 13.32 -3.89
#